data_AF-A0A5C5UCJ5-F1
#
_entry.id   AF-A0A5C5UCJ5-F1
#
_cell.length_a   1.000
_cell.length_b   1.000
_cell.length_c   1.000
_cell.angle_alpha   90.00
_cell.angle_beta   90.00
_cell.angle_gamma   90.00
#
_symmetry.space_group_name_H-M   'P 1'
#
loop_
_entity.id
_entity.type
_entity.pdbx_description
1 polymer ?
#
loop_
_entity_poly.entity_id
_entity_poly.type
_entity_poly.pdbx_seq_one_letter_code
_entity_poly.pdbx_strand_id
1 'polypeptide(L)'
;MLPDYFVRHARAIGALSIAVCLLTWGLDYFEFVGPCIYCRIQRTLIGILGVFLFLPAFGGWFVRLGLNMLALFGAVVAANQHFIVWDKIAKGELFYLYKLPHDNSFILSFLAIGVFIVQAFIINRRADVAEKLGGRSHRVIRPCNLAPVVRRGCRPTLVIVYAYA
;
A
#
# COMPACT_ATOMS: atom_id res chain seq x y z
N MET A 1 -3.86 -9.51 12.18
CA MET A 1 -2.78 -10.28 11.51
C MET A 1 -3.11 -10.33 10.03
N LEU A 2 -2.46 -9.51 9.20
CA LEU A 2 -2.54 -9.68 7.75
C LEU A 2 -1.61 -10.84 7.35
N PRO A 3 -2.06 -11.82 6.55
CA PRO A 3 -1.24 -12.98 6.22
C PRO A 3 0.02 -12.57 5.42
N ASP A 4 1.15 -13.22 5.71
CA ASP A 4 2.46 -12.98 5.07
C ASP A 4 2.44 -13.15 3.53
N TYR A 5 1.35 -13.74 3.02
CA TYR A 5 1.05 -13.87 1.60
C TYR A 5 1.15 -12.54 0.83
N PHE A 6 0.64 -11.44 1.39
CA PHE A 6 0.64 -10.13 0.73
C PHE A 6 2.05 -9.55 0.57
N VAL A 7 2.93 -9.79 1.55
CA VAL A 7 4.32 -9.27 1.51
C VAL A 7 5.12 -10.03 0.44
N ARG A 8 4.89 -11.34 0.34
CA ARG A 8 5.54 -12.22 -0.65
C ARG A 8 5.21 -11.82 -2.09
N HIS A 9 3.97 -11.39 -2.34
CA HIS A 9 3.49 -10.99 -3.65
C HIS A 9 3.43 -9.49 -3.87
N ALA A 10 4.11 -8.66 -3.06
CA ALA A 10 3.86 -7.23 -3.19
C ALA A 10 4.31 -6.59 -4.50
N ARG A 11 5.22 -7.20 -5.28
CA ARG A 11 5.46 -6.76 -6.66
C ARG A 11 4.24 -7.00 -7.55
N ALA A 12 3.58 -8.14 -7.41
CA ALA A 12 2.34 -8.44 -8.11
C ALA A 12 1.21 -7.49 -7.67
N ILE A 13 1.12 -7.15 -6.38
CA ILE A 13 0.16 -6.17 -5.86
C ILE A 13 0.48 -4.77 -6.42
N GLY A 14 1.75 -4.36 -6.46
CA GLY A 14 2.16 -3.10 -7.08
C GLY A 14 1.81 -3.05 -8.56
N ALA A 15 2.10 -4.12 -9.30
CA ALA A 15 1.73 -4.26 -10.71
C ALA A 15 0.21 -4.20 -10.92
N LEU A 16 -0.57 -4.86 -10.06
CA LEU A 16 -2.02 -4.79 -10.07
C LEU A 16 -2.52 -3.36 -9.83
N SER A 17 -1.99 -2.66 -8.83
CA SER A 17 -2.34 -1.26 -8.53
C SER A 17 -2.05 -0.34 -9.72
N ILE A 18 -0.92 -0.53 -10.40
CA ILE A 18 -0.56 0.23 -11.61
C ILE A 18 -1.54 -0.10 -12.74
N ALA A 19 -1.84 -1.37 -12.98
CA ALA A 19 -2.79 -1.78 -14.00
C ALA A 19 -4.19 -1.17 -13.74
N VAL A 20 -4.67 -1.21 -12.50
CA VAL A 20 -5.94 -0.58 -12.10
C VAL A 20 -5.90 0.93 -12.31
N CYS A 21 -4.80 1.61 -11.98
CA CYS A 21 -4.63 3.04 -12.23
C CYS A 21 -4.74 3.37 -13.72
N LEU A 22 -4.02 2.63 -14.58
CA LEU A 22 -4.05 2.85 -16.03
C LEU A 22 -5.42 2.55 -16.63
N LEU A 23 -6.06 1.45 -16.22
CA LEU A 23 -7.41 1.10 -16.68
C LEU A 23 -8.43 2.18 -16.29
N THR A 24 -8.40 2.65 -15.05
CA THR A 24 -9.34 3.69 -14.58
C THR A 24 -9.05 5.07 -15.16
N TRP A 25 -7.80 5.39 -15.48
CA TRP A 25 -7.47 6.58 -16.29
C TRP A 25 -7.99 6.45 -17.71
N GLY A 26 -7.84 5.28 -18.33
CA GLY A 26 -8.38 5.00 -19.66
C GLY A 26 -9.89 5.18 -19.72
N LEU A 27 -10.62 4.59 -18.78
CA LEU A 27 -12.09 4.71 -18.72
C LEU A 27 -12.60 6.16 -18.56
N ASP A 28 -11.88 7.00 -17.82
CA ASP A 28 -12.20 8.43 -17.68
C ASP A 28 -11.82 9.23 -18.93
N TYR A 29 -10.77 8.84 -19.65
CA TYR A 29 -10.41 9.46 -20.93
C TYR A 29 -11.46 9.20 -22.01
N PHE A 30 -12.06 8.01 -22.02
CA PHE A 30 -13.19 7.68 -22.90
C PHE A 30 -14.54 8.23 -22.40
N GLU A 31 -14.54 9.08 -21.36
CA GLU A 31 -15.73 9.68 -20.73
C GLU A 31 -16.80 8.65 -20.32
N PHE A 32 -16.37 7.41 -20.08
CA PHE A 32 -17.27 6.31 -19.70
C PHE A 32 -17.79 6.47 -18.25
N VAL A 33 -17.14 7.34 -17.47
CA VAL A 33 -17.46 7.65 -16.07
C VAL A 33 -17.47 9.16 -15.89
N GLY A 34 -18.45 9.69 -15.15
CA GLY A 34 -18.55 11.13 -14.90
C GLY A 34 -17.32 11.72 -14.18
N PRO A 35 -17.01 13.02 -14.40
CA PRO A 35 -15.82 13.66 -13.84
C PRO A 35 -15.94 13.79 -12.31
N CYS A 36 -15.23 12.93 -11.57
CA CYS A 36 -15.16 12.98 -10.11
C CYS A 36 -13.75 13.30 -9.62
N ILE A 37 -13.58 14.47 -8.99
CA ILE A 37 -12.29 14.93 -8.49
C ILE A 37 -11.70 14.00 -7.42
N TYR A 38 -12.56 13.44 -6.54
CA TYR A 38 -12.15 12.48 -5.51
C TYR A 38 -11.60 11.19 -6.14
N CYS A 39 -12.28 10.66 -7.16
CA CYS A 39 -11.85 9.45 -7.87
C CYS A 39 -10.52 9.68 -8.61
N ARG A 40 -10.35 10.85 -9.24
CA ARG A 40 -9.10 11.21 -9.94
C ARG A 40 -7.91 11.29 -8.99
N ILE A 41 -8.10 11.83 -7.79
CA ILE A 41 -7.05 11.86 -6.75
C ILE A 41 -6.77 10.46 -6.21
N GLN A 42 -7.80 9.64 -5.96
CA GLN A 42 -7.60 8.29 -5.43
C GLN A 42 -6.81 7.41 -6.41
N ARG A 43 -7.17 7.40 -7.70
CA ARG A 43 -6.49 6.56 -8.68
C ARG A 43 -5.03 6.95 -8.89
N THR A 44 -4.71 8.25 -8.88
CA THR A 44 -3.32 8.71 -9.03
C THR A 44 -2.49 8.32 -7.83
N LEU A 45 -3.01 8.47 -6.61
CA LEU A 45 -2.32 8.05 -5.39
C LEU A 45 -2.13 6.53 -5.32
N ILE A 46 -3.13 5.73 -5.73
CA ILE A 46 -3.01 4.26 -5.83
C ILE A 46 -1.92 3.90 -6.86
N GLY A 47 -1.90 4.56 -8.02
CA GLY A 47 -0.88 4.34 -9.03
C GLY A 47 0.52 4.68 -8.55
N ILE A 48 0.70 5.85 -7.92
CA ILE A 48 2.00 6.28 -7.37
C ILE A 48 2.49 5.29 -6.32
N LEU A 49 1.65 4.92 -5.34
CA LEU A 49 2.01 3.92 -4.33
C LEU A 49 2.30 2.55 -4.95
N GLY A 50 1.56 2.16 -5.99
CA GLY A 50 1.77 0.95 -6.77
C GLY A 50 3.13 0.90 -7.45
N VAL A 51 3.57 2.01 -8.07
CA VAL A 51 4.92 2.16 -8.65
C VAL A 51 5.98 1.96 -7.58
N PHE A 52 5.88 2.65 -6.44
CA PHE A 52 6.85 2.49 -5.35
C PHE A 52 6.85 1.09 -4.73
N LEU A 53 5.73 0.37 -4.77
CA LEU A 53 5.62 -1.00 -4.31
C LEU A 53 6.21 -2.02 -5.31
N PHE A 54 6.15 -1.71 -6.61
CA PHE A 54 6.71 -2.51 -7.69
C PHE A 54 8.24 -2.47 -7.69
N LEU A 55 8.83 -1.30 -7.43
CA LEU A 55 10.29 -1.14 -7.38
C LEU A 55 10.93 -1.91 -6.20
N PRO A 56 12.19 -2.35 -6.33
CA PRO A 56 12.93 -2.99 -5.24
C PRO A 56 13.07 -2.02 -4.06
N ALA A 57 12.91 -2.55 -2.85
CA ALA A 57 12.70 -1.80 -1.61
C ALA A 57 13.62 -0.57 -1.45
N PHE A 58 13.01 0.62 -1.33
CA PHE A 58 13.69 1.86 -1.00
C PHE A 58 13.89 1.97 0.53
N GLY A 59 15.12 1.77 0.98
CA GLY A 59 15.47 1.69 2.41
C GLY A 59 15.62 3.02 3.17
N GLY A 60 15.11 4.14 2.65
CA GLY A 60 15.24 5.44 3.29
C GLY A 60 14.07 5.77 4.22
N TRP A 61 14.35 6.20 5.46
CA TRP A 61 13.31 6.65 6.40
C TRP A 61 12.45 7.79 5.82
N PHE A 62 13.06 8.68 5.03
CA PHE A 62 12.37 9.80 4.38
C PHE A 62 11.40 9.33 3.29
N VAL A 63 11.82 8.37 2.46
CA VAL A 63 10.96 7.78 1.42
C VAL A 63 9.79 7.05 2.05
N ARG A 64 10.05 6.26 3.10
CA ARG A 64 9.01 5.59 3.88
C ARG A 64 8.01 6.59 4.46
N LEU A 65 8.48 7.70 5.02
CA LEU A 65 7.60 8.74 5.56
C LEU A 65 6.72 9.36 4.45
N GLY A 66 7.33 9.74 3.32
CA GLY A 66 6.60 10.30 2.18
C GLY A 66 5.51 9.37 1.63
N LEU A 67 5.82 8.07 1.52
CA LEU A 67 4.84 7.06 1.08
C LEU A 67 3.69 6.88 2.08
N ASN A 68 3.97 6.91 3.39
CA ASN A 68 2.92 6.87 4.41
C ASN A 68 2.05 8.12 4.38
N MET A 69 2.62 9.31 4.14
CA MET A 69 1.86 10.55 3.99
C MET A 69 0.91 10.48 2.79
N LEU A 70 1.39 9.98 1.64
CA LEU A 70 0.55 9.79 0.44
C LEU A 70 -0.57 8.77 0.68
N ALA A 71 -0.27 7.66 1.34
CA ALA A 71 -1.28 6.64 1.65
C ALA A 71 -2.34 7.16 2.62
N LEU A 72 -1.93 7.92 3.66
CA LEU A 72 -2.86 8.54 4.59
C LEU A 72 -3.72 9.59 3.90
N PHE A 73 -3.13 10.44 3.06
CA PHE A 73 -3.86 11.43 2.28
C PHE A 73 -4.92 10.77 1.39
N GLY A 74 -4.55 9.71 0.66
CA GLY A 74 -5.49 8.94 -0.16
C GLY A 74 -6.63 8.32 0.65
N ALA A 75 -6.33 7.76 1.82
CA ALA A 75 -7.33 7.21 2.72
C ALA A 75 -8.31 8.29 3.26
N VAL A 76 -7.81 9.49 3.59
CA VAL A 76 -8.65 10.62 4.03
C VAL A 76 -9.55 11.11 2.91
N VAL A 77 -9.04 11.24 1.68
CA VAL A 77 -9.84 11.61 0.50
C VAL A 77 -10.96 10.59 0.26
N ALA A 78 -10.65 9.30 0.38
CA ALA A 78 -11.63 8.23 0.23
C ALA A 78 -12.66 8.20 1.38
N ALA A 79 -12.23 8.44 2.61
CA ALA A 79 -13.13 8.57 3.76
C ALA A 79 -14.08 9.76 3.59
N ASN A 80 -13.58 10.92 3.14
CA ASN A 80 -14.42 12.09 2.87
C ASN A 80 -15.47 11.80 1.81
N GLN A 81 -15.11 11.14 0.70
CA GLN A 81 -16.07 10.72 -0.31
C GLN A 81 -17.13 9.78 0.26
N HIS A 82 -16.72 8.83 1.10
CA HIS A 82 -17.62 7.89 1.75
C HIS A 82 -18.62 8.60 2.68
N PHE A 83 -18.13 9.56 3.49
CA PHE A 83 -18.97 10.33 4.41
C PHE A 83 -19.93 11.30 3.72
N ILE A 84 -19.58 11.85 2.54
CA ILE A 84 -20.51 12.67 1.75
C ILE A 84 -21.77 11.88 1.38
N VAL A 85 -21.63 10.58 1.09
CA VAL A 85 -22.79 9.72 0.80
C VAL A 85 -23.61 9.48 2.08
N TRP A 86 -22.96 9.23 3.21
CA TRP A 86 -23.64 9.07 4.50
C TRP A 86 -24.39 10.34 4.94
N ASP A 87 -23.81 11.52 4.74
CA ASP A 87 -24.45 12.81 5.04
C ASP A 87 -25.73 13.01 4.22
N LYS A 88 -25.72 12.65 2.93
CA LYS A 88 -26.91 12.70 2.07
C LYS A 88 -28.01 11.75 2.53
N ILE A 89 -27.63 10.53 2.96
CA ILE A 89 -28.58 9.56 3.54
C ILE A 89 -29.20 10.13 4.81
N ALA A 90 -28.40 10.73 5.68
CA ALA A 90 -28.86 11.33 6.94
C ALA A 90 -29.85 12.49 6.72
N LYS A 91 -29.73 13.22 5.61
CA LYS A 91 -30.65 14.30 5.20
C LYS A 91 -31.96 13.81 4.57
N GLY A 92 -32.17 12.50 4.48
CA GLY A 92 -33.40 11.91 3.94
C GLY A 92 -33.42 11.81 2.41
N GLU A 93 -32.31 12.07 1.72
CA GLU A 93 -32.20 11.95 0.26
C GLU A 93 -31.99 10.47 -0.16
N LEU A 94 -32.87 9.56 0.29
CA LEU A 94 -32.78 8.13 -0.01
C LEU A 94 -32.86 7.81 -1.52
N PHE A 95 -33.40 8.72 -2.33
CA PHE A 95 -33.46 8.60 -3.79
C PHE A 95 -32.06 8.55 -4.44
N TYR A 96 -31.02 9.00 -3.73
CA TYR A 96 -29.63 8.88 -4.18
C TYR A 96 -29.18 7.41 -4.23
N LEU A 97 -29.67 6.53 -3.34
CA LEU A 97 -29.36 5.09 -3.35
C LEU A 97 -29.89 4.36 -4.59
N TYR A 98 -30.98 4.85 -5.20
CA TYR A 98 -31.51 4.30 -6.45
C TYR A 98 -30.73 4.79 -7.68
N LYS A 99 -30.08 5.96 -7.58
CA LYS A 99 -29.17 6.50 -8.61
C LYS A 99 -27.73 5.99 -8.49
N LEU A 100 -27.37 5.47 -7.32
CA LEU A 100 -26.08 4.85 -6.99
C LEU A 100 -25.57 3.75 -7.94
N PRO A 101 -26.40 2.86 -8.56
CA PRO A 101 -25.87 1.88 -9.51
C PRO A 101 -25.24 2.53 -10.75
N HIS A 102 -25.61 3.78 -11.08
CA HIS A 102 -24.97 4.55 -12.15
C HIS A 102 -23.75 5.35 -11.65
N ASP A 103 -23.73 5.74 -10.37
CA ASP A 103 -22.63 6.45 -9.70
C ASP A 103 -22.01 5.57 -8.60
N ASN A 104 -21.23 4.56 -9.00
CA ASN A 104 -20.55 3.54 -8.13
C ASN A 104 -19.53 4.09 -7.11
N SER A 105 -19.53 5.40 -6.87
CA SER A 105 -18.61 6.15 -6.01
C SER A 105 -18.51 5.64 -4.57
N PHE A 106 -19.61 5.11 -4.00
CA PHE A 106 -19.64 4.67 -2.59
C PHE A 106 -18.89 3.36 -2.35
N ILE A 107 -19.10 2.37 -3.22
CA ILE A 107 -18.41 1.07 -3.13
C ILE A 107 -16.93 1.26 -3.48
N LEU A 108 -16.66 2.10 -4.48
CA LEU A 108 -15.30 2.43 -4.90
C LEU A 108 -14.50 3.09 -3.77
N SER A 109 -15.09 4.02 -3.02
CA SER A 109 -14.40 4.70 -1.92
C SER A 109 -14.09 3.76 -0.76
N PHE A 110 -15.00 2.85 -0.41
CA PHE A 110 -14.75 1.84 0.62
C PHE A 110 -13.60 0.90 0.21
N LEU A 111 -13.59 0.45 -1.04
CA LEU A 111 -12.54 -0.42 -1.57
C LEU A 111 -11.19 0.32 -1.65
N ALA A 112 -11.20 1.59 -2.04
CA ALA A 112 -10.02 2.44 -2.07
C ALA A 112 -9.37 2.60 -0.68
N ILE A 113 -10.16 2.78 0.38
CA ILE A 113 -9.64 2.82 1.77
C ILE A 113 -8.88 1.53 2.09
N GLY A 114 -9.46 0.37 1.79
CA GLY A 114 -8.80 -0.92 1.97
C GLY A 114 -7.48 -1.03 1.22
N VAL A 115 -7.45 -0.58 -0.04
CA VAL A 115 -6.25 -0.57 -0.89
C VAL A 115 -5.14 0.32 -0.30
N PHE A 116 -5.47 1.52 0.20
CA PHE A 116 -4.47 2.39 0.83
C PHE A 116 -3.90 1.77 2.11
N ILE A 117 -4.73 1.16 2.96
CA ILE A 117 -4.30 0.50 4.19
C ILE A 117 -3.36 -0.68 3.87
N VAL A 118 -3.72 -1.52 2.91
CA VAL A 118 -2.90 -2.67 2.51
C VAL A 118 -1.56 -2.21 1.94
N GLN A 119 -1.55 -1.21 1.05
CA GLN A 119 -0.30 -0.68 0.49
C GLN A 119 0.60 -0.08 1.57
N ALA A 120 0.05 0.74 2.47
CA ALA A 120 0.81 1.32 3.58
C ALA A 120 1.41 0.23 4.49
N PHE A 121 0.62 -0.81 4.81
CA PHE A 121 1.11 -1.93 5.61
C PHE A 121 2.29 -2.65 4.94
N ILE A 122 2.19 -2.96 3.65
CA ILE A 122 3.25 -3.68 2.96
C ILE A 122 4.51 -2.82 2.80
N ILE A 123 4.36 -1.52 2.53
CA ILE A 123 5.49 -0.57 2.46
C ILE A 123 6.26 -0.57 3.78
N ASN A 124 5.56 -0.46 4.92
CA ASN A 124 6.19 -0.47 6.24
C ASN A 124 6.89 -1.80 6.53
N ARG A 125 6.26 -2.93 6.22
CA ARG A 125 6.88 -4.26 6.41
C ARG A 125 8.11 -4.48 5.55
N ARG A 126 8.10 -4.03 4.29
CA ARG A 126 9.25 -4.12 3.39
C ARG A 126 10.40 -3.22 3.85
N ALA A 127 10.09 -2.01 4.32
CA ALA A 127 11.07 -1.09 4.88
C ALA A 127 11.75 -1.67 6.14
N ASP A 128 10.97 -2.26 7.06
CA ASP A 128 11.53 -2.88 8.28
C ASP A 128 12.48 -4.05 7.95
N VAL A 129 12.16 -4.84 6.91
CA VAL A 129 13.04 -5.92 6.43
C VAL A 129 14.30 -5.36 5.79
N ALA A 130 14.18 -4.32 4.95
CA ALA A 130 15.31 -3.66 4.32
C ALA A 130 16.28 -3.04 5.34
N GLU A 131 15.75 -2.38 6.38
CA GLU A 131 16.55 -1.80 7.47
C GLU A 131 17.29 -2.88 8.26
N LYS A 132 16.64 -4.01 8.57
CA LYS A 132 17.29 -5.15 9.24
C LYS A 132 18.42 -5.75 8.40
N LEU A 133 18.27 -5.79 7.07
CA LEU A 133 19.31 -6.28 6.16
C LEU A 133 20.47 -5.29 6.04
N GLY A 134 20.18 -3.99 5.90
CA GLY A 134 21.20 -2.92 5.88
C GLY A 134 21.98 -2.83 7.19
N GLY A 135 21.30 -2.94 8.33
CA GLY A 135 21.92 -2.97 9.66
C GLY A 135 22.69 -4.26 9.96
N ARG A 136 22.37 -5.38 9.28
CA ARG A 136 23.13 -6.63 9.38
C ARG A 136 24.44 -6.56 8.58
N SER A 137 24.46 -5.83 7.46
CA SER A 137 25.69 -5.59 6.68
C SER A 137 26.78 -4.87 7.48
N HIS A 138 26.41 -3.93 8.35
CA HIS A 138 27.37 -3.26 9.25
C HIS A 138 27.84 -4.13 10.42
N ARG A 139 27.10 -5.19 10.80
CA ARG A 139 27.45 -6.03 11.96
C ARG A 139 28.34 -7.24 11.60
N VAL A 140 28.55 -7.50 10.30
CA VAL A 140 29.34 -8.65 9.80
C VAL A 140 30.84 -8.33 9.61
N ILE A 141 31.28 -7.09 9.87
CA ILE A 141 32.71 -6.79 10.04
C ILE A 141 33.01 -6.73 11.55
N ARG A 142 32.97 -7.88 12.24
CA ARG A 142 33.82 -8.06 13.42
C ARG A 142 34.89 -9.08 13.04
N PRO A 143 36.18 -8.71 13.04
CA PRO A 143 37.23 -9.68 12.78
C PRO A 143 37.12 -10.83 13.77
N CYS A 144 37.14 -12.05 13.25
CA CYS A 144 37.38 -13.26 14.02
C CYS A 144 38.73 -13.13 14.75
N ASN A 145 38.72 -12.61 15.97
CA ASN A 145 39.80 -12.78 16.94
C ASN A 145 39.31 -12.32 18.32
N LEU A 146 38.77 -13.25 19.12
CA LEU A 146 39.25 -13.57 20.47
C LEU A 146 38.31 -14.57 21.18
N ALA A 147 38.91 -15.71 21.52
CA ALA A 147 38.61 -16.63 22.64
C ALA A 147 37.37 -17.57 22.60
N PRO A 148 37.51 -18.81 23.12
CA PRO A 148 36.48 -19.82 23.12
C PRO A 148 35.64 -19.71 24.41
N VAL A 149 34.39 -19.29 24.31
CA VAL A 149 33.42 -19.45 25.40
C VAL A 149 32.17 -20.11 24.85
N VAL A 150 31.99 -21.35 25.30
CA VAL A 150 30.79 -22.18 25.19
C VAL A 150 29.52 -21.32 25.28
N ARG A 151 28.78 -21.20 24.17
CA ARG A 151 27.36 -20.84 24.19
C ARG A 151 26.56 -21.90 23.44
N ARG A 152 26.01 -22.84 24.22
CA ARG A 152 24.88 -23.68 23.81
C ARG A 152 23.70 -22.77 23.46
N GLY A 153 23.02 -23.07 22.35
CA GLY A 153 21.68 -22.55 22.08
C GLY A 153 21.55 -21.47 21.01
N CYS A 154 22.36 -21.49 19.96
CA CYS A 154 22.00 -20.79 18.72
C CYS A 154 21.07 -21.71 17.92
N ARG A 155 19.75 -21.61 18.09
CA ARG A 155 18.83 -22.09 17.05
C ARG A 155 18.98 -21.14 15.87
N PRO A 156 19.49 -21.57 14.70
CA PRO A 156 19.34 -20.76 13.51
C PRO A 156 17.85 -20.80 13.19
N THR A 157 17.12 -19.75 13.54
CA THR A 157 15.85 -19.48 12.86
C THR A 157 16.22 -19.21 11.42
N LEU A 158 16.05 -20.25 10.60
CA LEU A 158 16.17 -20.24 9.15
C LEU A 158 15.15 -19.22 8.62
N VAL A 159 15.50 -17.94 8.65
CA VAL A 159 14.74 -16.93 7.93
C VAL A 159 15.09 -17.15 6.47
N ILE A 160 14.24 -17.91 5.78
CA ILE A 160 14.32 -18.17 4.35
C ILE A 160 14.42 -16.80 3.66
N VAL A 161 15.64 -16.47 3.23
CA VAL A 161 15.96 -15.28 2.45
C VAL A 161 15.38 -15.54 1.08
N TYR A 162 14.17 -15.06 0.85
CA TYR A 162 13.70 -14.94 -0.51
C TYR A 162 14.32 -13.68 -1.12
N ALA A 163 15.49 -13.89 -1.73
CA ALA A 163 15.94 -13.06 -2.83
C ALA A 163 14.98 -13.29 -3.99
N TYR A 164 14.18 -12.28 -4.35
CA TYR A 164 13.37 -12.33 -5.57
C TYR A 164 14.00 -11.39 -6.60
N ALA A 165 14.59 -12.02 -7.63
CA ALA A 165 14.71 -11.47 -8.98
C ALA A 165 13.33 -11.00 -9.47
#